data_AF-A0A2K3QFA9-F1
#
_entry.id   AF-A0A2K3QFA9-F1
#
_cell.length_a   1.000
_cell.length_b   1.000
_cell.length_c   1.000
_cell.angle_alpha   90.00
_cell.angle_beta   90.00
_cell.angle_gamma   90.00
#
_symmetry.space_group_name_H-M   'P 1'
#
loop_
_entity.id
_entity.type
_entity.pdbx_description
1 polymer ?
#
loop_
_entity_poly.entity_id
_entity_poly.type
_entity_poly.pdbx_seq_one_letter_code
_entity_poly.pdbx_strand_id
1 'polypeptide(L)'
;MFCSSLKNRREWAAVVPTLARSPSPGWKGQTRLETHDIAFPVSSHGGRGQFFRVVLLSTSQVGTPEARDRIERLSLLDGRGKAAVIHLLGDKDGIAAFMKLQMEYAWPPGVWEQHGHAVSDPVSRMFTGDGIPIIPISSAAELPSCLDSLRCQCTSDGPVGRRADEASTSRDLVSHCVRGKALSDGQTNVLSDICGGFGDLAQHAFGPEGQRKMGQVMAPTARPQHSCQHASSSITKQRQQTVFSLSHPSAALLPPDVGASASPPSPDSADLHRRKSPTTMPSQSSDKRRRSPRIVQRNQEFLELCRIQYSIEAKTKMPTIPDSQLLDLHVIRSASFDIDEDDPIDFDPRFFLPGPADKMEEGLGEMRPGDWTVLPPLDYKKQRSSEWYGHMFFSNDCMGDARTRHQFFQNATDAIIDWGWHLFVKKTSIPRFYRSWTTPEGPRGHQFQSINFFIWPRGDKDWRYNPEVPHALGTTVDSCYPADGGILRSELLLAICLLKAQIRQPKWFQDHELCPVLAISFHGRFSARVVQAYYQNGRLVVRPSRLLNLHTPTMSPDVRLLARWLNARPIGNTRQADAETPAEDEGGLVCGLDDADQLHETITLKI
;
A
#
# COMPACT_ATOMS: atom_id res chain seq x y z
N MET A 1 31.25 -5.42 11.48
CA MET A 1 31.88 -6.31 12.48
C MET A 1 31.13 -7.64 12.48
N PHE A 2 31.81 -8.77 12.71
CA PHE A 2 31.16 -10.08 12.84
C PHE A 2 31.73 -10.89 14.01
N CYS A 3 30.95 -11.84 14.53
CA CYS A 3 31.33 -12.67 15.66
C CYS A 3 32.36 -13.73 15.27
N SER A 4 33.45 -13.84 16.02
CA SER A 4 34.52 -14.81 15.77
C SER A 4 34.05 -16.29 15.75
N SER A 5 32.93 -16.61 16.41
CA SER A 5 32.34 -17.95 16.45
C SER A 5 31.73 -18.43 15.13
N LEU A 6 31.49 -17.54 14.15
CA LEU A 6 30.99 -17.92 12.82
C LEU A 6 31.93 -18.91 12.11
N LYS A 7 33.23 -18.88 12.41
CA LYS A 7 34.23 -19.85 11.92
C LYS A 7 33.97 -21.29 12.37
N ASN A 8 33.22 -21.48 13.46
CA ASN A 8 32.96 -22.78 14.08
C ASN A 8 31.56 -23.33 13.72
N ARG A 9 30.71 -22.53 13.04
CA ARG A 9 29.39 -22.94 12.57
C ARG A 9 29.54 -23.48 11.15
N ARG A 10 29.35 -24.78 10.94
CA ARG A 10 29.67 -25.48 9.67
C ARG A 10 29.03 -24.82 8.45
N GLU A 11 27.80 -24.35 8.60
CA GLU A 11 26.97 -23.73 7.56
C GLU A 11 27.44 -22.32 7.18
N TRP A 12 28.19 -21.64 8.07
CA TRP A 12 28.60 -20.25 7.91
C TRP A 12 30.13 -20.07 7.84
N ALA A 13 30.92 -21.08 8.20
CA ALA A 13 32.38 -20.98 8.23
C ALA A 13 32.99 -20.57 6.87
N ALA A 14 32.38 -21.01 5.77
CA ALA A 14 32.81 -20.71 4.40
C ALA A 14 32.69 -19.22 4.02
N VAL A 15 31.78 -18.45 4.62
CA VAL A 15 31.61 -17.02 4.28
C VAL A 15 32.59 -16.11 5.02
N VAL A 16 33.18 -16.57 6.13
CA VAL A 16 34.06 -15.74 6.97
C VAL A 16 35.31 -15.24 6.22
N PRO A 17 36.01 -16.05 5.39
CA PRO A 17 37.09 -15.56 4.52
C PRO A 17 36.63 -14.58 3.45
N THR A 18 35.36 -14.61 3.03
CA THR A 18 34.81 -13.70 2.02
C THR A 18 34.46 -12.36 2.64
N LEU A 19 33.74 -12.35 3.77
CA LEU A 19 33.48 -11.12 4.55
C LEU A 19 34.79 -10.42 4.91
N ALA A 20 35.76 -11.14 5.45
CA ALA A 20 37.06 -10.59 5.85
C ALA A 20 37.92 -10.04 4.68
N ARG A 21 37.56 -10.33 3.43
CA ARG A 21 38.22 -9.82 2.21
C ARG A 21 37.39 -8.77 1.45
N SER A 22 36.15 -8.46 1.88
CA SER A 22 35.36 -7.40 1.23
C SER A 22 36.02 -6.02 1.41
N PRO A 23 36.17 -5.23 0.33
CA PRO A 23 36.88 -3.95 0.37
C PRO A 23 36.13 -2.88 1.18
N SER A 24 34.80 -2.93 1.23
CA SER A 24 33.99 -1.97 2.00
C SER A 24 32.62 -2.57 2.37
N PRO A 25 32.23 -2.60 3.66
CA PRO A 25 32.97 -2.14 4.83
C PRO A 25 33.95 -3.23 5.28
N GLY A 26 35.26 -2.92 5.40
CA GLY A 26 36.28 -3.91 5.78
C GLY A 26 35.92 -4.66 7.07
N TRP A 27 35.42 -5.90 6.94
CA TRP A 27 34.72 -6.58 8.03
C TRP A 27 35.70 -7.11 9.08
N LYS A 28 35.93 -6.31 10.12
CA LYS A 28 36.69 -6.75 11.30
C LYS A 28 35.89 -7.81 12.08
N GLY A 29 36.46 -9.00 12.19
CA GLY A 29 36.00 -10.03 13.11
C GLY A 29 36.35 -9.64 14.54
N GLN A 30 35.41 -9.82 15.47
CA GLN A 30 35.54 -9.42 16.88
C GLN A 30 35.26 -10.61 17.80
N THR A 31 35.96 -10.66 18.93
CA THR A 31 35.81 -11.71 19.94
C THR A 31 34.42 -11.65 20.57
N ARG A 32 33.62 -12.70 20.32
CA ARG A 32 32.38 -13.05 21.04
C ARG A 32 31.36 -11.90 21.18
N LEU A 33 30.63 -11.62 20.10
CA LEU A 33 29.33 -10.94 20.16
C LEU A 33 28.27 -11.92 20.72
N GLU A 34 27.62 -11.58 21.84
CA GLU A 34 26.76 -12.54 22.58
C GLU A 34 25.27 -12.52 22.18
N THR A 35 24.81 -11.45 21.54
CA THR A 35 23.39 -11.23 21.19
C THR A 35 23.10 -11.22 19.69
N HIS A 36 24.14 -11.12 18.86
CA HIS A 36 24.03 -10.99 17.40
C HIS A 36 25.29 -11.57 16.73
N ASP A 37 25.18 -11.97 15.47
CA ASP A 37 26.30 -12.51 14.70
C ASP A 37 27.06 -11.43 13.94
N ILE A 38 26.37 -10.40 13.47
CA ILE A 38 26.92 -9.32 12.63
C ILE A 38 26.36 -7.97 13.08
N ALA A 39 27.18 -6.93 13.08
CA ALA A 39 26.74 -5.55 13.28
C ALA A 39 27.53 -4.54 12.43
N PHE A 40 26.85 -3.53 11.91
CA PHE A 40 27.45 -2.43 11.14
C PHE A 40 26.87 -1.07 11.58
N PRO A 41 27.66 0.02 11.53
CA PRO A 41 27.18 1.33 11.96
C PRO A 41 26.15 1.91 10.97
N VAL A 42 25.18 2.64 11.51
CA VAL A 42 24.14 3.34 10.75
C VAL A 42 24.15 4.83 11.13
N SER A 43 23.94 5.69 10.13
CA SER A 43 23.81 7.14 10.33
C SER A 43 22.65 7.47 11.27
N SER A 44 22.82 8.42 12.17
CA SER A 44 21.73 8.91 13.04
C SER A 44 22.03 10.34 13.50
N HIS A 45 21.05 11.24 13.35
CA HIS A 45 21.14 12.60 13.90
C HIS A 45 21.14 12.52 15.43
N GLY A 46 22.29 12.84 16.05
CA GLY A 46 22.47 12.75 17.51
C GLY A 46 23.87 12.34 17.98
N GLY A 47 24.80 12.04 17.09
CA GLY A 47 26.24 11.89 17.41
C GLY A 47 26.64 10.61 18.16
N ARG A 48 25.70 9.87 18.75
CA ARG A 48 25.94 8.49 19.21
C ARG A 48 25.85 7.53 18.02
N GLY A 49 26.94 6.80 17.74
CA GLY A 49 26.98 5.78 16.70
C GLY A 49 26.04 4.62 17.03
N GLN A 50 24.98 4.46 16.22
CA GLN A 50 24.04 3.35 16.32
C GLN A 50 24.47 2.21 15.38
N PHE A 51 24.04 0.98 15.67
CA PHE A 51 24.39 -0.21 14.89
C PHE A 51 23.14 -0.94 14.43
N PHE A 52 23.10 -1.33 13.16
CA PHE A 52 22.20 -2.39 12.72
C PHE A 52 22.76 -3.73 13.19
N ARG A 53 21.89 -4.64 13.66
CA ARG A 53 22.30 -5.94 14.23
C ARG A 53 21.61 -7.11 13.55
N VAL A 54 22.37 -8.14 13.22
CA VAL A 54 21.86 -9.32 12.51
C VAL A 54 22.19 -10.60 13.27
N VAL A 55 21.18 -11.45 13.47
CA VAL A 55 21.35 -12.86 13.86
C VAL A 55 21.27 -13.73 12.61
N LEU A 56 22.22 -14.66 12.46
CA LEU A 56 22.19 -15.68 11.40
C LEU A 56 21.63 -16.97 11.99
N LEU A 57 20.76 -17.67 11.26
CA LEU A 57 20.25 -19.01 11.62
C LEU A 57 20.29 -19.96 10.42
N SER A 58 20.85 -21.16 10.62
CA SER A 58 20.65 -22.29 9.69
C SER A 58 19.37 -23.07 10.03
N THR A 59 18.88 -23.87 9.08
CA THR A 59 17.71 -24.77 9.21
C THR A 59 17.74 -25.62 10.49
N SER A 60 18.93 -26.12 10.87
CA SER A 60 19.20 -26.89 12.09
C SER A 60 18.92 -26.16 13.41
N GLN A 61 18.80 -24.83 13.39
CA GLN A 61 18.66 -23.99 14.58
C GLN A 61 17.24 -23.44 14.79
N VAL A 62 16.29 -23.74 13.89
CA VAL A 62 14.95 -23.14 13.97
C VAL A 62 14.10 -23.74 15.08
N GLY A 63 13.78 -22.90 16.07
CA GLY A 63 12.96 -23.26 17.23
C GLY A 63 13.71 -24.05 18.30
N THR A 64 15.05 -23.97 18.34
CA THR A 64 15.80 -24.37 19.56
C THR A 64 15.72 -23.23 20.60
N PRO A 65 15.89 -23.52 21.91
CA PRO A 65 15.89 -22.48 22.94
C PRO A 65 16.95 -21.40 22.71
N GLU A 66 18.14 -21.79 22.24
CA GLU A 66 19.25 -20.86 22.00
C GLU A 66 18.98 -19.90 20.83
N ALA A 67 18.15 -20.29 19.87
CA ALA A 67 17.68 -19.41 18.80
C ALA A 67 16.60 -18.43 19.33
N ARG A 68 15.68 -18.91 20.17
CA ARG A 68 14.66 -18.08 20.85
C ARG A 68 15.30 -17.00 21.70
N ASP A 69 16.15 -17.39 22.64
CA ASP A 69 16.88 -16.47 23.50
C ASP A 69 17.66 -15.40 22.72
N ARG A 70 18.15 -15.72 21.52
CA ARG A 70 18.91 -14.78 20.67
C ARG A 70 17.99 -13.82 19.92
N ILE A 71 16.87 -14.27 19.37
CA ILE A 71 15.89 -13.39 18.70
C ILE A 71 15.19 -12.48 19.73
N GLU A 72 14.82 -13.01 20.89
CA GLU A 72 14.23 -12.23 21.97
C GLU A 72 15.21 -11.16 22.48
N ARG A 73 16.47 -11.53 22.79
CA ARG A 73 17.50 -10.54 23.16
C ARG A 73 17.81 -9.53 22.05
N LEU A 74 17.66 -9.92 20.78
CA LEU A 74 17.80 -8.98 19.64
C LEU A 74 16.67 -7.94 19.63
N SER A 75 15.44 -8.32 20.00
CA SER A 75 14.28 -7.41 20.08
C SER A 75 14.37 -6.37 21.21
N LEU A 76 15.23 -6.62 22.21
CA LEU A 76 15.42 -5.78 23.39
C LEU A 76 16.57 -4.75 23.25
N LEU A 77 17.23 -4.68 22.09
CA LEU A 77 18.42 -3.85 21.86
C LEU A 77 18.14 -2.67 20.91
N ASP A 78 18.72 -1.51 21.23
CA ASP A 78 18.84 -0.28 20.43
C ASP A 78 17.55 0.32 19.81
N GLY A 79 16.38 -0.26 20.09
CA GLY A 79 15.08 0.21 19.60
C GLY A 79 14.58 -0.61 18.40
N ARG A 80 13.26 -0.81 18.33
CA ARG A 80 12.61 -1.56 17.24
C ARG A 80 12.93 -0.90 15.89
N GLY A 81 13.26 -1.74 14.89
CA GLY A 81 13.58 -1.30 13.53
C GLY A 81 15.06 -1.26 13.15
N LYS A 82 16.01 -1.60 14.04
CA LYS A 82 17.46 -1.64 13.73
C LYS A 82 18.10 -3.04 13.86
N ALA A 83 17.30 -4.07 13.58
CA ALA A 83 17.72 -5.46 13.64
C ALA A 83 17.10 -6.32 12.53
N ALA A 84 17.72 -7.46 12.21
CA ALA A 84 17.19 -8.48 11.31
C ALA A 84 17.61 -9.90 11.72
N VAL A 85 16.87 -10.90 11.25
CA VAL A 85 17.28 -12.31 11.23
C VAL A 85 17.53 -12.70 9.78
N ILE A 86 18.70 -13.27 9.47
CA ILE A 86 18.95 -13.89 8.16
C ILE A 86 18.90 -15.41 8.34
N HIS A 87 18.07 -16.08 7.54
CA HIS A 87 17.88 -17.52 7.57
C HIS A 87 18.45 -18.19 6.33
N LEU A 88 19.35 -19.14 6.51
CA LEU A 88 19.86 -19.97 5.42
C LEU A 88 18.89 -21.13 5.14
N LEU A 89 18.32 -21.14 3.95
CA LEU A 89 17.47 -22.20 3.43
C LEU A 89 18.34 -23.40 3.03
N GLY A 90 18.45 -24.41 3.91
CA GLY A 90 19.07 -25.69 3.57
C GLY A 90 18.17 -26.58 2.71
N ASP A 91 18.78 -27.39 1.85
CA ASP A 91 18.19 -28.02 0.66
C ASP A 91 16.78 -28.63 0.81
N LYS A 92 16.52 -29.39 1.88
CA LYS A 92 15.29 -30.22 2.01
C LYS A 92 14.26 -29.68 2.99
N ASP A 93 14.70 -29.10 4.10
CA ASP A 93 13.83 -28.62 5.18
C ASP A 93 13.80 -27.09 5.31
N GLY A 94 14.60 -26.36 4.51
CA GLY A 94 14.79 -24.92 4.63
C GLY A 94 13.50 -24.11 4.56
N ILE A 95 12.62 -24.41 3.61
CA ILE A 95 11.32 -23.72 3.48
C ILE A 95 10.38 -24.06 4.65
N ALA A 96 10.35 -25.31 5.11
CA ALA A 96 9.53 -25.72 6.26
C ALA A 96 10.01 -25.06 7.57
N ALA A 97 11.32 -24.95 7.75
CA ALA A 97 11.93 -24.23 8.85
C ALA A 97 11.69 -22.71 8.73
N PHE A 98 11.81 -22.12 7.55
CA PHE A 98 11.49 -20.71 7.33
C PHE A 98 10.02 -20.41 7.67
N MET A 99 9.08 -21.22 7.21
CA MET A 99 7.65 -21.10 7.54
C MET A 99 7.39 -21.25 9.05
N LYS A 100 8.03 -22.23 9.71
CA LYS A 100 7.98 -22.39 11.17
C LYS A 100 8.51 -21.13 11.87
N LEU A 101 9.65 -20.59 11.43
CA LEU A 101 10.26 -19.39 12.00
C LEU A 101 9.36 -18.15 11.80
N GLN A 102 8.76 -17.99 10.62
CA GLN A 102 7.78 -16.93 10.38
C GLN A 102 6.54 -17.08 11.29
N MET A 103 5.95 -18.27 11.41
CA MET A 103 4.83 -18.50 12.33
C MET A 103 5.21 -18.22 13.79
N GLU A 104 6.38 -18.69 14.23
CA GLU A 104 6.85 -18.62 15.62
C GLU A 104 7.10 -17.18 16.10
N TYR A 105 7.57 -16.29 15.22
CA TYR A 105 7.87 -14.88 15.57
C TYR A 105 6.87 -13.85 15.02
N ALA A 106 6.00 -14.20 14.07
CA ALA A 106 4.85 -13.38 13.70
C ALA A 106 3.60 -13.67 14.58
N TRP A 107 3.53 -14.83 15.24
CA TRP A 107 2.37 -15.25 16.05
C TRP A 107 2.76 -15.85 17.41
N PRO A 108 3.04 -15.02 18.44
CA PRO A 108 3.47 -15.49 19.75
C PRO A 108 2.39 -16.34 20.48
N PRO A 109 2.67 -17.61 20.81
CA PRO A 109 1.71 -18.46 21.51
C PRO A 109 1.76 -18.24 23.03
N GLY A 110 1.09 -17.19 23.55
CA GLY A 110 1.04 -16.98 25.00
C GLY A 110 0.57 -15.64 25.55
N VAL A 111 -0.60 -15.13 25.17
CA VAL A 111 -1.28 -14.04 25.91
C VAL A 111 -2.78 -14.32 26.06
N TRP A 112 -3.13 -15.40 26.75
CA TRP A 112 -4.52 -15.79 27.03
C TRP A 112 -4.86 -15.97 28.52
N GLU A 113 -3.86 -15.97 29.41
CA GLU A 113 -4.06 -16.12 30.85
C GLU A 113 -3.35 -15.01 31.64
N GLN A 114 -4.13 -14.03 32.13
CA GLN A 114 -4.11 -13.51 33.52
C GLN A 114 -4.83 -12.15 33.68
N HIS A 115 -4.97 -11.34 32.63
CA HIS A 115 -5.54 -9.98 32.74
C HIS A 115 -6.77 -9.79 31.85
N GLY A 116 -7.95 -9.90 32.47
CA GLY A 116 -9.26 -9.87 31.80
C GLY A 116 -9.74 -8.47 31.38
N HIS A 117 -9.06 -7.84 30.42
CA HIS A 117 -9.60 -6.71 29.65
C HIS A 117 -9.24 -6.86 28.17
N ALA A 118 -10.26 -6.79 27.30
CA ALA A 118 -10.07 -6.95 25.86
C ALA A 118 -9.41 -5.69 25.24
N VAL A 119 -8.11 -5.78 24.96
CA VAL A 119 -7.33 -4.73 24.27
C VAL A 119 -6.46 -5.38 23.19
N SER A 120 -6.58 -4.88 21.96
CA SER A 120 -5.90 -5.34 20.72
C SER A 120 -6.15 -6.80 20.28
N ASP A 121 -6.76 -6.93 19.11
CA ASP A 121 -6.87 -8.17 18.33
C ASP A 121 -5.46 -8.67 17.90
N PRO A 122 -5.13 -9.97 18.08
CA PRO A 122 -3.90 -10.58 17.56
C PRO A 122 -3.61 -10.29 16.08
N VAL A 123 -4.64 -10.25 15.22
CA VAL A 123 -4.49 -9.99 13.78
C VAL A 123 -3.92 -8.59 13.52
N SER A 124 -4.21 -7.62 14.39
CA SER A 124 -3.72 -6.25 14.25
C SER A 124 -2.18 -6.15 14.28
N ARG A 125 -1.52 -6.99 15.09
CA ARG A 125 -0.04 -7.04 15.17
C ARG A 125 0.64 -7.63 13.94
N MET A 126 -0.11 -8.32 13.06
CA MET A 126 0.42 -8.92 11.84
C MET A 126 0.79 -7.86 10.79
N PHE A 127 0.34 -6.60 10.94
CA PHE A 127 0.44 -5.56 9.91
C PHE A 127 1.02 -4.21 10.36
N THR A 128 1.43 -4.02 11.63
CA THR A 128 2.01 -2.74 12.08
C THR A 128 3.49 -2.52 11.74
N GLY A 129 4.19 -3.55 11.24
CA GLY A 129 5.62 -3.47 10.90
C GLY A 129 6.59 -3.52 12.09
N ASP A 130 6.09 -3.71 13.32
CA ASP A 130 6.88 -3.73 14.57
C ASP A 130 7.73 -4.99 14.81
N GLY A 131 7.75 -5.92 13.85
CA GLY A 131 8.46 -7.20 13.93
C GLY A 131 9.93 -7.10 13.47
N ILE A 132 10.77 -8.04 13.91
CA ILE A 132 12.12 -8.18 13.34
C ILE A 132 12.00 -8.83 11.96
N PRO A 133 12.49 -8.21 10.86
CA PRO A 133 12.44 -8.82 9.53
C PRO A 133 13.26 -10.11 9.50
N ILE A 134 12.65 -11.16 8.92
CA ILE A 134 13.27 -12.47 8.69
C ILE A 134 13.53 -12.61 7.19
N ILE A 135 14.80 -12.66 6.81
CA ILE A 135 15.26 -12.61 5.43
C ILE A 135 15.80 -14.00 5.04
N PRO A 136 15.18 -14.71 4.09
CA PRO A 136 15.75 -15.96 3.57
C PRO A 136 16.93 -15.68 2.63
N ILE A 137 17.94 -16.54 2.67
CA ILE A 137 18.98 -16.67 1.64
C ILE A 137 19.12 -18.15 1.26
N SER A 138 19.38 -18.43 -0.01
CA SER A 138 19.49 -19.80 -0.54
C SER A 138 20.91 -20.38 -0.37
N SER A 139 21.91 -19.53 -0.19
CA SER A 139 23.31 -19.91 0.03
C SER A 139 24.02 -18.97 0.98
N ALA A 140 24.92 -19.51 1.82
CA ALA A 140 25.80 -18.69 2.65
C ALA A 140 26.72 -17.77 1.82
N ALA A 141 26.87 -18.01 0.51
CA ALA A 141 27.59 -17.15 -0.42
C ALA A 141 26.84 -15.83 -0.73
N GLU A 142 25.52 -15.76 -0.55
CA GLU A 142 24.69 -14.56 -0.79
C GLU A 142 24.78 -13.55 0.35
N LEU A 143 25.22 -13.98 1.54
CA LEU A 143 25.23 -13.16 2.75
C LEU A 143 25.98 -11.82 2.60
N PRO A 144 27.15 -11.70 1.94
CA PRO A 144 27.82 -10.41 1.75
C PRO A 144 26.92 -9.43 0.99
N SER A 145 26.35 -9.85 -0.15
CA SER A 145 25.44 -9.04 -0.96
C SER A 145 24.18 -8.65 -0.19
N CYS A 146 23.60 -9.58 0.58
CA CYS A 146 22.45 -9.31 1.45
C CYS A 146 22.76 -8.23 2.51
N LEU A 147 23.94 -8.30 3.14
CA LEU A 147 24.38 -7.31 4.13
C LEU A 147 24.68 -5.94 3.52
N ASP A 148 25.27 -5.90 2.33
CA ASP A 148 25.56 -4.64 1.65
C ASP A 148 24.25 -3.98 1.14
N SER A 149 23.26 -4.74 0.66
CA SER A 149 21.92 -4.23 0.36
C SER A 149 21.21 -3.66 1.60
N LEU A 150 21.20 -4.38 2.72
CA LEU A 150 20.67 -3.89 4.00
C LEU A 150 21.37 -2.61 4.48
N ARG A 151 22.70 -2.54 4.28
CA ARG A 151 23.51 -1.37 4.63
C ARG A 151 23.18 -0.18 3.73
N CYS A 152 23.03 -0.38 2.42
CA CYS A 152 22.62 0.66 1.48
C CYS A 152 21.27 1.26 1.89
N GLN A 153 20.26 0.41 2.12
CA GLN A 153 18.93 0.81 2.62
C GLN A 153 19.01 1.63 3.92
N CYS A 154 19.86 1.21 4.87
CA CYS A 154 20.12 1.94 6.12
C CYS A 154 20.87 3.28 5.93
N THR A 155 21.44 3.55 4.75
CA THR A 155 22.17 4.80 4.44
C THR A 155 21.41 5.73 3.49
N SER A 156 20.45 5.22 2.72
CA SER A 156 19.51 6.03 1.91
C SER A 156 18.38 6.63 2.74
N ASP A 157 18.29 6.31 4.03
CA ASP A 157 17.25 6.74 4.97
C ASP A 157 17.42 8.23 5.38
N GLY A 158 17.20 9.13 4.42
CA GLY A 158 17.10 10.59 4.60
C GLY A 158 15.62 11.01 4.71
N PRO A 159 15.06 11.20 5.92
CA PRO A 159 13.62 11.07 6.11
C PRO A 159 12.84 12.37 5.88
N VAL A 160 12.12 12.43 4.77
CA VAL A 160 10.89 13.24 4.66
C VAL A 160 9.66 12.43 5.16
N GLY A 161 9.64 11.11 4.94
CA GLY A 161 8.53 10.22 5.29
C GLY A 161 8.28 10.05 6.79
N ARG A 162 9.20 9.38 7.52
CA ARG A 162 9.01 9.07 8.97
C ARG A 162 8.78 10.31 9.85
N ARG A 163 9.21 11.49 9.39
CA ARG A 163 8.98 12.77 10.08
C ARG A 163 7.49 13.10 10.27
N ALA A 164 6.57 12.56 9.48
CA ALA A 164 5.14 12.81 9.66
C ALA A 164 4.57 12.09 10.90
N ASP A 165 4.78 10.78 11.00
CA ASP A 165 4.20 9.95 12.08
C ASP A 165 4.93 10.11 13.42
N GLU A 166 6.25 10.36 13.38
CA GLU A 166 6.97 10.76 14.59
C GLU A 166 6.53 12.16 15.07
N ALA A 167 6.21 13.10 14.17
CA ALA A 167 5.77 14.44 14.55
C ALA A 167 4.30 14.49 15.02
N SER A 168 3.40 13.65 14.50
CA SER A 168 2.03 13.54 15.01
C SER A 168 2.04 12.93 16.42
N THR A 169 2.67 11.76 16.58
CA THR A 169 2.81 11.09 17.89
C THR A 169 3.53 11.98 18.91
N SER A 170 4.56 12.72 18.48
CA SER A 170 5.26 13.70 19.32
C SER A 170 4.36 14.89 19.68
N ARG A 171 3.59 15.47 18.75
CA ARG A 171 2.66 16.58 19.04
C ARG A 171 1.61 16.18 20.08
N ASP A 172 0.98 15.02 19.93
CA ASP A 172 -0.02 14.54 20.87
C ASP A 172 0.57 14.38 22.28
N LEU A 173 1.77 13.79 22.39
CA LEU A 173 2.49 13.65 23.65
C LEU A 173 2.97 15.01 24.23
N VAL A 174 3.44 15.95 23.39
CA VAL A 174 3.81 17.32 23.81
C VAL A 174 2.61 18.05 24.41
N SER A 175 1.40 17.85 23.89
CA SER A 175 0.18 18.47 24.43
C SER A 175 -0.06 18.12 25.91
N HIS A 176 0.43 16.95 26.34
CA HIS A 176 0.33 16.40 27.69
C HIS A 176 1.59 16.62 28.55
N CYS A 177 2.67 17.21 28.02
CA CYS A 177 3.90 17.52 28.77
C CYS A 177 3.78 18.75 29.70
N VAL A 178 2.60 19.01 30.26
CA VAL A 178 2.33 20.11 31.20
C VAL A 178 1.54 19.64 32.43
N ARG A 179 1.82 20.24 33.59
CA ARG A 179 1.16 19.89 34.86
C ARG A 179 -0.18 20.63 35.00
N GLY A 180 -1.24 20.11 34.38
CA GLY A 180 -2.59 20.66 34.51
C GLY A 180 -3.51 20.22 33.37
N LYS A 181 -4.32 21.15 32.86
CA LYS A 181 -5.05 20.97 31.59
C LYS A 181 -4.03 20.86 30.45
N ALA A 182 -4.28 19.95 29.49
CA ALA A 182 -3.48 19.81 28.29
C ALA A 182 -3.39 21.15 27.50
N LEU A 183 -2.30 21.32 26.76
CA LEU A 183 -2.08 22.49 25.91
C LEU A 183 -3.09 22.56 24.78
N SER A 184 -3.43 23.78 24.37
CA SER A 184 -4.18 24.00 23.12
C SER A 184 -3.29 23.75 21.91
N ASP A 185 -3.88 23.33 20.79
CA ASP A 185 -3.19 22.99 19.53
C ASP A 185 -2.21 24.10 19.10
N GLY A 186 -2.57 25.38 19.29
CA GLY A 186 -1.69 26.52 19.01
C GLY A 186 -0.42 26.52 19.87
N GLN A 187 -0.54 26.21 21.17
CA GLN A 187 0.61 26.10 22.07
C GLN A 187 1.44 24.83 21.80
N THR A 188 0.77 23.71 21.50
CA THR A 188 1.39 22.42 21.15
C THR A 188 2.23 22.53 19.88
N ASN A 189 1.69 23.12 18.81
CA ASN A 189 2.42 23.37 17.57
C ASN A 189 3.63 24.28 17.84
N VAL A 190 3.42 25.41 18.52
CA VAL A 190 4.48 26.40 18.77
C VAL A 190 5.61 25.84 19.66
N LEU A 191 5.34 24.94 20.61
CA LEU A 191 6.41 24.23 21.34
C LEU A 191 7.12 23.19 20.47
N SER A 192 6.38 22.48 19.61
CA SER A 192 6.95 21.48 18.68
C SER A 192 7.83 22.12 17.60
N ASP A 193 7.52 23.35 17.20
CA ASP A 193 8.30 24.12 16.22
C ASP A 193 9.56 24.75 16.86
N ILE A 194 9.61 24.87 18.20
CA ILE A 194 10.73 25.45 18.96
C ILE A 194 11.70 24.40 19.53
N CYS A 195 11.23 23.17 19.76
CA CYS A 195 12.00 22.09 20.39
C CYS A 195 12.14 20.91 19.42
N GLY A 196 13.37 20.47 19.13
CA GLY A 196 13.67 19.36 18.21
C GLY A 196 13.27 17.96 18.69
N GLY A 197 12.38 17.84 19.68
CA GLY A 197 11.92 16.59 20.31
C GLY A 197 11.97 16.66 21.85
N PHE A 198 11.54 15.59 22.52
CA PHE A 198 11.39 15.57 23.99
C PHE A 198 12.67 15.84 24.78
N GLY A 199 13.84 15.45 24.27
CA GLY A 199 15.13 15.77 24.92
C GLY A 199 15.42 17.27 24.93
N ASP A 200 15.13 17.95 23.83
CA ASP A 200 15.31 19.40 23.67
C ASP A 200 14.25 20.18 24.45
N LEU A 201 13.00 19.71 24.43
CA LEU A 201 11.91 20.23 25.28
C LEU A 201 12.26 20.11 26.77
N ALA A 202 12.81 18.98 27.22
CA ALA A 202 13.27 18.80 28.60
C ALA A 202 14.47 19.73 28.93
N GLN A 203 15.44 19.84 28.03
CA GLN A 203 16.58 20.76 28.18
C GLN A 203 16.13 22.22 28.26
N HIS A 204 15.12 22.62 27.49
CA HIS A 204 14.49 23.93 27.60
C HIS A 204 13.62 24.09 28.86
N ALA A 205 12.92 23.05 29.32
CA ALA A 205 12.09 23.09 30.53
C ALA A 205 12.88 23.16 31.84
N PHE A 206 14.09 22.59 31.88
CA PHE A 206 14.95 22.62 33.07
C PHE A 206 16.11 23.65 32.98
N GLY A 207 16.40 24.20 31.78
CA GLY A 207 17.39 25.25 31.59
C GLY A 207 16.82 26.67 31.79
N PRO A 208 17.49 27.57 32.54
CA PRO A 208 16.96 28.91 32.86
C PRO A 208 16.83 29.85 31.64
N GLU A 209 17.54 29.55 30.55
CA GLU A 209 17.41 30.27 29.28
C GLU A 209 16.24 29.73 28.43
N GLY A 210 16.04 28.40 28.41
CA GLY A 210 14.93 27.75 27.74
C GLY A 210 13.57 28.08 28.37
N GLN A 211 13.49 28.12 29.69
CA GLN A 211 12.30 28.59 30.41
C GLN A 211 11.93 30.04 30.02
N ARG A 212 12.94 30.89 29.80
CA ARG A 212 12.76 32.28 29.37
C ARG A 212 12.26 32.35 27.92
N LYS A 213 12.82 31.53 27.02
CA LYS A 213 12.41 31.38 25.61
C LYS A 213 10.97 30.88 25.48
N MET A 214 10.59 29.83 26.22
CA MET A 214 9.20 29.34 26.23
C MET A 214 8.23 30.34 26.89
N GLY A 215 8.64 30.99 27.99
CA GLY A 215 7.83 31.98 28.68
C GLY A 215 7.47 33.20 27.83
N GLN A 216 8.39 33.68 26.98
CA GLN A 216 8.12 34.75 26.01
C GLN A 216 7.07 34.36 24.96
N VAL A 217 7.00 33.07 24.62
CA VAL A 217 6.21 32.56 23.50
C VAL A 217 4.83 32.04 23.94
N MET A 218 4.71 31.55 25.17
CA MET A 218 3.44 31.05 25.73
C MET A 218 2.63 32.13 26.48
N ALA A 219 3.17 33.35 26.63
CA ALA A 219 2.48 34.45 27.29
C ALA A 219 1.37 35.06 26.40
N PRO A 220 0.14 35.27 26.92
CA PRO A 220 -0.89 35.99 26.19
C PRO A 220 -0.52 37.48 26.06
N THR A 221 -0.89 38.11 24.95
CA THR A 221 -0.55 39.50 24.63
C THR A 221 -1.31 40.51 25.49
N ALA A 222 -0.81 40.78 26.69
CA ALA A 222 -1.21 41.88 27.56
C ALA A 222 0.04 42.59 28.15
N ARG A 223 -0.06 43.89 28.44
CA ARG A 223 1.09 44.71 28.89
C ARG A 223 1.43 44.47 30.37
N PRO A 224 2.70 44.69 30.79
CA PRO A 224 3.25 44.09 32.00
C PRO A 224 3.09 44.95 33.27
N GLN A 225 2.86 44.30 34.41
CA GLN A 225 3.23 44.81 35.75
C GLN A 225 3.70 43.69 36.69
N HIS A 226 4.92 43.87 37.20
CA HIS A 226 5.51 43.39 38.47
C HIS A 226 5.48 41.91 38.93
N SER A 227 6.60 41.57 39.59
CA SER A 227 6.83 40.45 40.52
C SER A 227 7.14 39.06 39.94
N CYS A 228 8.43 38.83 39.68
CA CYS A 228 9.02 37.49 39.78
C CYS A 228 9.58 37.29 41.19
N GLN A 229 8.87 36.57 42.07
CA GLN A 229 9.46 35.86 43.22
C GLN A 229 8.43 34.96 43.93
N HIS A 230 8.56 33.65 43.77
CA HIS A 230 8.75 32.67 44.85
C HIS A 230 8.83 31.26 44.26
N ALA A 231 9.63 30.38 44.88
CA ALA A 231 10.02 29.09 44.32
C ALA A 231 9.41 27.89 45.07
N SER A 232 9.40 26.75 44.37
CA SER A 232 9.53 25.37 44.85
C SER A 232 9.13 25.05 46.30
N SER A 233 8.00 24.34 46.46
CA SER A 233 7.84 23.35 47.54
C SER A 233 6.83 22.26 47.16
N SER A 234 6.80 21.18 47.95
CA SER A 234 5.70 20.20 48.01
C SER A 234 5.49 19.26 46.80
N ILE A 235 6.46 18.35 46.60
CA ILE A 235 6.15 16.96 46.22
C ILE A 235 6.49 16.06 47.42
N THR A 236 5.55 15.91 48.35
CA THR A 236 5.47 14.80 49.31
C THR A 236 4.20 14.92 50.14
N LYS A 237 3.61 13.78 50.52
CA LYS A 237 2.25 13.65 51.10
C LYS A 237 1.17 14.00 50.05
N GLN A 238 -0.01 13.35 50.04
CA GLN A 238 -0.65 12.54 51.06
C GLN A 238 -1.25 11.25 50.46
N ARG A 239 -1.17 10.14 51.21
CA ARG A 239 -1.87 8.87 50.94
C ARG A 239 -2.82 8.61 52.11
N GLN A 240 -3.91 7.89 51.85
CA GLN A 240 -4.97 7.45 52.78
C GLN A 240 -6.19 8.39 52.95
N GLN A 241 -7.36 7.80 52.62
CA GLN A 241 -8.65 7.84 53.32
C GLN A 241 -9.37 9.18 53.57
N THR A 242 -10.55 9.31 52.94
CA THR A 242 -11.83 9.35 53.68
C THR A 242 -12.84 8.43 52.97
N VAL A 243 -13.75 7.81 53.70
CA VAL A 243 -14.88 7.00 53.20
C VAL A 243 -16.16 7.57 53.82
N PHE A 244 -17.27 7.67 53.08
CA PHE A 244 -18.61 7.47 53.65
C PHE A 244 -19.70 7.18 52.59
N SER A 245 -20.45 6.11 52.84
CA SER A 245 -21.77 5.77 52.29
C SER A 245 -22.86 6.72 52.85
N LEU A 246 -24.17 6.72 52.53
CA LEU A 246 -25.18 5.86 51.85
C LEU A 246 -26.23 6.87 51.22
N SER A 247 -27.36 6.57 50.55
CA SER A 247 -28.41 5.51 50.65
C SER A 247 -29.32 5.46 49.38
N HIS A 248 -30.28 4.51 49.35
CA HIS A 248 -31.49 4.48 48.49
C HIS A 248 -32.76 4.69 49.35
N PRO A 249 -33.97 4.97 48.79
CA PRO A 249 -34.91 3.94 48.25
C PRO A 249 -35.23 4.15 46.73
N SER A 250 -35.73 3.20 45.91
CA SER A 250 -36.85 2.22 46.01
C SER A 250 -38.25 2.89 45.95
N ALA A 251 -39.31 2.42 45.27
CA ALA A 251 -39.65 1.18 44.52
C ALA A 251 -40.89 1.49 43.58
N ALA A 252 -41.52 0.66 42.73
CA ALA A 252 -41.35 -0.67 42.12
C ALA A 252 -42.48 -0.90 41.03
N LEU A 253 -42.71 -2.16 40.60
CA LEU A 253 -43.91 -2.75 39.91
C LEU A 253 -43.91 -2.92 38.36
N LEU A 254 -44.63 -3.98 37.94
CA LEU A 254 -44.67 -4.72 36.65
C LEU A 254 -46.02 -5.53 36.56
N PRO A 255 -46.34 -6.30 35.49
CA PRO A 255 -46.02 -6.19 34.05
C PRO A 255 -47.32 -5.87 33.25
N PRO A 256 -48.14 -6.76 32.60
CA PRO A 256 -48.04 -8.17 32.13
C PRO A 256 -48.11 -8.34 30.57
N ASP A 257 -48.08 -9.59 30.08
CA ASP A 257 -48.04 -9.99 28.66
C ASP A 257 -49.39 -10.21 27.96
N VAL A 258 -49.42 -10.02 26.63
CA VAL A 258 -49.99 -10.90 25.55
C VAL A 258 -49.26 -10.52 24.24
N GLY A 259 -48.88 -11.37 23.27
CA GLY A 259 -48.93 -12.83 23.10
C GLY A 259 -48.37 -13.26 21.71
N ALA A 260 -48.39 -14.58 21.42
CA ALA A 260 -47.81 -15.24 20.22
C ALA A 260 -48.55 -14.92 18.88
N SER A 261 -48.21 -15.44 17.67
CA SER A 261 -47.40 -16.61 17.25
C SER A 261 -46.92 -16.48 15.78
N ALA A 262 -46.32 -17.53 15.20
CA ALA A 262 -45.80 -17.58 13.82
C ALA A 262 -46.11 -18.93 13.10
N SER A 263 -45.75 -19.02 11.80
CA SER A 263 -45.67 -20.26 10.95
C SER A 263 -46.91 -20.60 10.08
N PRO A 264 -46.78 -21.35 8.95
CA PRO A 264 -47.39 -20.89 7.68
C PRO A 264 -48.34 -21.89 6.92
N PRO A 265 -48.12 -22.43 5.68
CA PRO A 265 -49.11 -22.33 4.60
C PRO A 265 -49.60 -23.67 3.98
N SER A 266 -50.65 -23.64 3.14
CA SER A 266 -51.04 -24.61 2.05
C SER A 266 -52.39 -24.15 1.39
N PRO A 267 -53.03 -24.84 0.40
CA PRO A 267 -52.65 -24.87 -1.03
C PRO A 267 -53.85 -24.71 -2.04
N ASP A 268 -53.62 -25.13 -3.30
CA ASP A 268 -54.58 -25.68 -4.31
C ASP A 268 -55.29 -24.85 -5.43
N SER A 269 -55.56 -25.58 -6.54
CA SER A 269 -56.20 -25.26 -7.85
C SER A 269 -55.43 -24.30 -8.79
N ALA A 270 -55.14 -24.58 -10.08
CA ALA A 270 -55.85 -25.24 -11.22
C ALA A 270 -56.79 -24.27 -11.99
N ASP A 271 -56.98 -24.31 -13.32
CA ASP A 271 -56.66 -25.33 -14.36
C ASP A 271 -56.52 -24.67 -15.79
N LEU A 272 -56.61 -25.49 -16.87
CA LEU A 272 -56.96 -25.21 -18.28
C LEU A 272 -55.86 -25.14 -19.38
N HIS A 273 -55.44 -26.35 -19.79
CA HIS A 273 -55.42 -26.84 -21.19
C HIS A 273 -55.04 -25.95 -22.41
N ARG A 274 -54.10 -26.45 -23.23
CA ARG A 274 -54.30 -26.56 -24.70
C ARG A 274 -53.65 -27.82 -25.29
N ARG A 275 -54.07 -28.23 -26.50
CA ARG A 275 -53.85 -29.57 -27.08
C ARG A 275 -52.58 -29.74 -27.94
N LYS A 276 -52.07 -30.98 -27.88
CA LYS A 276 -51.16 -31.73 -28.78
C LYS A 276 -51.03 -31.28 -30.24
N SER A 277 -49.83 -31.43 -30.79
CA SER A 277 -49.56 -32.12 -32.08
C SER A 277 -48.12 -32.68 -32.09
N PRO A 278 -47.83 -33.79 -32.81
CA PRO A 278 -46.51 -34.45 -32.76
C PRO A 278 -45.56 -34.01 -33.89
N THR A 279 -44.27 -33.86 -33.59
CA THR A 279 -43.23 -33.61 -34.60
C THR A 279 -41.98 -34.45 -34.32
N THR A 280 -41.64 -35.28 -35.31
CA THR A 280 -40.33 -35.83 -35.69
C THR A 280 -39.18 -35.82 -34.68
N MET A 281 -38.69 -37.01 -34.33
CA MET A 281 -37.43 -37.23 -33.59
C MET A 281 -36.23 -36.58 -34.29
N PRO A 282 -35.50 -35.65 -33.64
CA PRO A 282 -34.13 -35.31 -34.02
C PRO A 282 -33.18 -36.42 -33.56
N SER A 283 -32.13 -36.68 -34.34
CA SER A 283 -31.08 -37.65 -33.98
C SER A 283 -30.37 -37.27 -32.68
N GLN A 284 -29.91 -38.29 -31.94
CA GLN A 284 -29.11 -38.12 -30.73
C GLN A 284 -27.66 -37.72 -31.07
N SER A 285 -27.48 -36.48 -31.50
CA SER A 285 -26.17 -35.80 -31.60
C SER A 285 -26.20 -34.45 -30.89
N SER A 286 -26.97 -34.35 -29.79
CA SER A 286 -26.99 -33.19 -28.90
C SER A 286 -25.76 -33.18 -27.99
N ASP A 287 -24.61 -32.97 -28.63
CA ASP A 287 -23.34 -32.72 -27.97
C ASP A 287 -23.52 -31.50 -27.05
N LYS A 288 -23.65 -31.77 -25.74
CA LYS A 288 -24.03 -30.77 -24.73
C LYS A 288 -22.85 -29.84 -24.46
N ARG A 289 -22.57 -28.92 -25.40
CA ARG A 289 -21.53 -27.88 -25.43
C ARG A 289 -20.84 -27.74 -24.07
N ARG A 290 -19.81 -28.55 -23.85
CA ARG A 290 -19.06 -28.61 -22.59
C ARG A 290 -18.37 -27.26 -22.45
N ARG A 291 -18.96 -26.34 -21.67
CA ARG A 291 -18.43 -24.98 -21.50
C ARG A 291 -17.00 -25.12 -20.98
N SER A 292 -16.06 -24.44 -21.61
CA SER A 292 -14.66 -24.41 -21.13
C SER A 292 -14.65 -24.10 -19.63
N PRO A 293 -13.88 -24.81 -18.80
CA PRO A 293 -13.78 -24.52 -17.37
C PRO A 293 -13.45 -23.05 -17.11
N ARG A 294 -12.58 -22.45 -17.94
CA ARG A 294 -12.25 -21.02 -17.90
C ARG A 294 -13.45 -20.12 -18.12
N ILE A 295 -14.36 -20.46 -19.05
CA ILE A 295 -15.62 -19.72 -19.26
C ILE A 295 -16.47 -19.75 -17.99
N VAL A 296 -16.54 -20.89 -17.27
CA VAL A 296 -17.28 -20.98 -16.00
C VAL A 296 -16.61 -20.11 -14.93
N GLN A 297 -15.29 -20.20 -14.80
CA GLN A 297 -14.48 -19.43 -13.85
C GLN A 297 -14.60 -17.91 -14.08
N ARG A 298 -14.44 -17.41 -15.32
CA ARG A 298 -14.62 -15.98 -15.67
C ARG A 298 -16.02 -15.45 -15.30
N ASN A 299 -17.06 -16.26 -15.44
CA ASN A 299 -18.41 -15.87 -15.00
C ASN A 299 -18.51 -15.77 -13.46
N GLN A 300 -17.81 -16.62 -12.71
CA GLN A 300 -17.75 -16.55 -11.25
C GLN A 300 -16.90 -15.36 -10.78
N GLU A 301 -15.70 -15.15 -11.35
CA GLU A 301 -14.87 -13.95 -11.13
C GLU A 301 -15.68 -12.65 -11.32
N PHE A 302 -16.49 -12.58 -12.39
CA PHE A 302 -17.37 -11.43 -12.65
C PHE A 302 -18.46 -11.25 -11.58
N LEU A 303 -19.05 -12.34 -11.07
CA LEU A 303 -20.05 -12.28 -9.99
C LEU A 303 -19.45 -11.84 -8.65
N GLU A 304 -18.26 -12.33 -8.29
CA GLU A 304 -17.56 -11.88 -7.08
C GLU A 304 -17.15 -10.41 -7.18
N LEU A 305 -16.63 -9.96 -8.33
CA LEU A 305 -16.36 -8.54 -8.56
C LEU A 305 -17.63 -7.66 -8.50
N CYS A 306 -18.82 -8.21 -8.79
CA CYS A 306 -20.09 -7.52 -8.55
C CYS A 306 -20.43 -7.40 -7.05
N ARG A 307 -20.13 -8.41 -6.24
CA ARG A 307 -20.30 -8.34 -4.77
C ARG A 307 -19.33 -7.34 -4.14
N ILE A 308 -18.06 -7.38 -4.53
CA ILE A 308 -17.03 -6.43 -4.08
C ILE A 308 -17.44 -4.99 -4.43
N GLN A 309 -17.88 -4.75 -5.68
CA GLN A 309 -18.43 -3.44 -6.08
C GLN A 309 -19.58 -3.00 -5.17
N TYR A 310 -20.58 -3.85 -4.94
CA TYR A 310 -21.74 -3.51 -4.12
C TYR A 310 -21.37 -3.17 -2.66
N SER A 311 -20.49 -3.97 -2.05
CA SER A 311 -19.99 -3.73 -0.68
C SER A 311 -19.21 -2.42 -0.58
N ILE A 312 -18.47 -2.04 -1.62
CA ILE A 312 -17.74 -0.77 -1.70
C ILE A 312 -18.70 0.40 -1.92
N GLU A 313 -19.67 0.28 -2.83
CA GLU A 313 -20.69 1.30 -3.09
C GLU A 313 -21.56 1.59 -1.86
N ALA A 314 -21.83 0.57 -1.03
CA ALA A 314 -22.55 0.73 0.24
C ALA A 314 -21.82 1.65 1.24
N LYS A 315 -20.48 1.75 1.19
CA LYS A 315 -19.64 2.62 2.04
C LYS A 315 -19.73 4.12 1.62
N THR A 316 -20.92 4.60 1.31
CA THR A 316 -21.19 5.93 0.72
C THR A 316 -20.62 7.13 1.49
N LYS A 317 -20.49 7.04 2.83
CA LYS A 317 -19.93 8.09 3.69
C LYS A 317 -18.40 8.02 3.86
N MET A 318 -17.72 7.10 3.19
CA MET A 318 -16.27 6.90 3.26
C MET A 318 -15.63 7.17 1.90
N PRO A 319 -15.02 8.35 1.68
CA PRO A 319 -14.24 8.65 0.48
C PRO A 319 -12.98 7.77 0.38
N THR A 320 -12.26 7.67 1.50
CA THR A 320 -11.12 6.79 1.72
C THR A 320 -11.57 5.55 2.49
N ILE A 321 -11.10 4.37 2.09
CA ILE A 321 -11.25 3.12 2.84
C ILE A 321 -9.91 2.84 3.53
N PRO A 322 -9.89 2.69 4.87
CA PRO A 322 -8.68 2.35 5.61
C PRO A 322 -8.37 0.86 5.44
N ASP A 323 -7.10 0.49 5.57
CA ASP A 323 -6.63 -0.87 5.31
C ASP A 323 -7.29 -1.93 6.21
N SER A 324 -7.66 -1.55 7.43
CA SER A 324 -8.45 -2.36 8.38
C SER A 324 -9.85 -2.74 7.89
N GLN A 325 -10.38 -2.12 6.83
CA GLN A 325 -11.66 -2.49 6.21
C GLN A 325 -11.50 -3.07 4.78
N LEU A 326 -10.29 -3.19 4.25
CA LEU A 326 -10.07 -3.78 2.92
C LEU A 326 -10.34 -5.29 2.92
N LEU A 327 -9.93 -5.99 3.98
CA LEU A 327 -10.14 -7.44 4.11
C LEU A 327 -11.62 -7.83 4.13
N ASP A 328 -12.47 -7.10 4.86
CA ASP A 328 -13.93 -7.24 4.87
C ASP A 328 -14.58 -7.09 3.48
N LEU A 329 -13.92 -6.33 2.61
CA LEU A 329 -14.35 -6.04 1.24
C LEU A 329 -13.73 -7.00 0.22
N HIS A 330 -13.04 -8.06 0.67
CA HIS A 330 -12.26 -8.99 -0.15
C HIS A 330 -11.17 -8.29 -1.00
N VAL A 331 -10.64 -7.18 -0.49
CA VAL A 331 -9.52 -6.44 -1.08
C VAL A 331 -8.23 -6.73 -0.30
N ILE A 332 -7.14 -6.99 -1.00
CA ILE A 332 -5.79 -7.06 -0.43
C ILE A 332 -5.00 -5.86 -0.95
N ARG A 333 -4.51 -5.03 -0.03
CA ARG A 333 -3.39 -4.12 -0.31
C ARG A 333 -2.10 -4.91 -0.14
N SER A 334 -1.33 -5.08 -1.21
CA SER A 334 0.01 -5.70 -1.12
C SER A 334 1.10 -4.62 -1.14
N ALA A 335 2.35 -4.97 -1.45
CA ALA A 335 3.47 -4.02 -1.40
C ALA A 335 3.21 -2.79 -2.30
N SER A 336 3.72 -1.63 -1.88
CA SER A 336 3.55 -0.37 -2.62
C SER A 336 4.00 -0.55 -4.07
N PHE A 337 3.28 0.09 -5.00
CA PHE A 337 3.68 0.10 -6.39
C PHE A 337 4.77 1.16 -6.56
N ASP A 338 6.02 0.72 -6.67
CA ASP A 338 7.12 1.62 -7.03
C ASP A 338 6.89 2.14 -8.45
N ILE A 339 6.87 3.47 -8.57
CA ILE A 339 6.65 4.20 -9.82
C ILE A 339 7.81 5.13 -10.17
N ASP A 340 8.82 5.23 -9.29
CA ASP A 340 9.93 6.17 -9.37
C ASP A 340 11.13 5.58 -10.11
N GLU A 341 11.33 4.27 -10.00
CA GLU A 341 12.29 3.53 -10.82
C GLU A 341 11.63 2.98 -12.10
N ASP A 342 12.42 2.87 -13.18
CA ASP A 342 11.94 2.41 -14.49
C ASP A 342 11.73 0.89 -14.58
N ASP A 343 12.45 0.11 -13.77
CA ASP A 343 12.35 -1.36 -13.66
C ASP A 343 12.79 -1.86 -12.25
N PRO A 344 12.03 -1.53 -11.19
CA PRO A 344 12.38 -1.88 -9.81
C PRO A 344 12.18 -3.36 -9.50
N ILE A 345 13.00 -3.88 -8.56
CA ILE A 345 12.88 -5.24 -8.04
C ILE A 345 11.68 -5.32 -7.07
N ASP A 346 10.49 -5.56 -7.62
CA ASP A 346 9.29 -5.84 -6.84
C ASP A 346 9.31 -7.27 -6.23
N PHE A 347 8.76 -7.39 -5.02
CA PHE A 347 8.42 -8.69 -4.41
C PHE A 347 7.04 -9.23 -4.83
N ASP A 348 6.18 -8.38 -5.39
CA ASP A 348 4.84 -8.71 -5.91
C ASP A 348 4.83 -8.65 -7.44
N PRO A 349 3.95 -9.38 -8.14
CA PRO A 349 3.86 -9.31 -9.60
C PRO A 349 3.72 -7.86 -10.14
N ARG A 350 4.56 -7.53 -11.13
CA ARG A 350 4.48 -6.28 -11.92
C ARG A 350 3.90 -6.57 -13.29
N PHE A 351 2.92 -5.75 -13.68
CA PHE A 351 2.21 -5.86 -14.95
C PHE A 351 2.30 -4.61 -15.83
N PHE A 352 2.94 -3.54 -15.33
CA PHE A 352 3.10 -2.28 -16.05
C PHE A 352 4.48 -1.67 -15.78
N LEU A 353 5.10 -1.12 -16.82
CA LEU A 353 6.27 -0.24 -16.75
C LEU A 353 5.89 1.17 -17.19
N PRO A 354 6.64 2.21 -16.80
CA PRO A 354 6.44 3.55 -17.35
C PRO A 354 6.64 3.55 -18.88
N GLY A 355 5.95 4.49 -19.53
CA GLY A 355 6.10 4.77 -20.95
C GLY A 355 7.50 5.27 -21.32
N PRO A 356 7.85 5.24 -22.62
CA PRO A 356 9.10 5.81 -23.12
C PRO A 356 9.21 7.30 -22.75
N ALA A 357 10.39 7.74 -22.30
CA ALA A 357 10.59 9.11 -21.83
C ALA A 357 10.60 10.13 -22.97
N ASP A 358 11.12 9.74 -24.13
CA ASP A 358 11.09 10.47 -25.40
C ASP A 358 9.66 10.83 -25.84
N LYS A 359 8.74 9.86 -25.89
CA LYS A 359 7.32 10.12 -26.17
C LYS A 359 6.70 11.11 -25.17
N MET A 360 7.09 11.04 -23.90
CA MET A 360 6.56 11.93 -22.86
C MET A 360 7.09 13.36 -23.01
N GLU A 361 8.36 13.55 -23.36
CA GLU A 361 8.90 14.89 -23.66
C GLU A 361 8.31 15.46 -24.97
N GLU A 362 8.00 14.63 -25.96
CA GLU A 362 7.26 15.01 -27.17
C GLU A 362 5.86 15.57 -26.83
N GLY A 363 5.02 14.78 -26.14
CA GLY A 363 3.66 15.22 -25.77
C GLY A 363 3.60 16.38 -24.78
N LEU A 364 4.59 16.54 -23.89
CA LEU A 364 4.74 17.75 -23.08
C LEU A 364 5.28 18.94 -23.88
N GLY A 365 6.02 18.71 -24.96
CA GLY A 365 6.59 19.74 -25.84
C GLY A 365 5.55 20.42 -26.75
N GLU A 366 4.46 19.73 -27.08
CA GLU A 366 3.32 20.32 -27.82
C GLU A 366 2.46 21.27 -26.97
N MET A 367 2.55 21.17 -25.64
CA MET A 367 1.74 21.96 -24.71
C MET A 367 2.17 23.43 -24.67
N ARG A 368 1.20 24.35 -24.65
CA ARG A 368 1.47 25.78 -24.78
C ARG A 368 1.99 26.38 -23.47
N PRO A 369 2.87 27.39 -23.53
CA PRO A 369 3.21 28.22 -22.37
C PRO A 369 1.96 28.88 -21.76
N GLY A 370 1.44 28.28 -20.70
CA GLY A 370 0.19 28.68 -20.04
C GLY A 370 -0.77 27.53 -19.74
N ASP A 371 -0.68 26.39 -20.45
CA ASP A 371 -1.60 25.26 -20.24
C ASP A 371 -1.42 24.63 -18.84
N TRP A 372 -0.18 24.63 -18.33
CA TRP A 372 0.08 24.35 -16.91
C TRP A 372 -0.16 25.59 -16.04
N THR A 373 -1.43 25.88 -15.76
CA THR A 373 -1.79 26.98 -14.85
C THR A 373 -1.50 26.66 -13.38
N VAL A 374 -1.09 27.68 -12.63
CA VAL A 374 -1.32 27.75 -11.18
C VAL A 374 -2.75 28.24 -10.98
N LEU A 375 -3.60 27.35 -10.47
CA LEU A 375 -4.99 27.68 -10.15
C LEU A 375 -5.08 28.49 -8.84
N PRO A 376 -6.13 29.31 -8.66
CA PRO A 376 -6.29 30.13 -7.46
C PRO A 376 -6.47 29.28 -6.20
N PRO A 377 -6.06 29.77 -5.01
CA PRO A 377 -6.28 29.05 -3.76
C PRO A 377 -7.76 28.78 -3.50
N LEU A 378 -8.08 27.56 -3.06
CA LEU A 378 -9.44 27.19 -2.64
C LEU A 378 -9.95 28.11 -1.51
N ASP A 379 -11.23 28.45 -1.54
CA ASP A 379 -11.85 29.21 -0.47
C ASP A 379 -12.19 28.30 0.72
N TYR A 380 -11.23 28.15 1.64
CA TYR A 380 -11.38 27.40 2.89
C TYR A 380 -12.49 27.92 3.81
N LYS A 381 -13.07 29.11 3.57
CA LYS A 381 -14.29 29.54 4.28
C LYS A 381 -15.48 28.65 3.92
N LYS A 382 -15.58 28.21 2.65
CA LYS A 382 -16.59 27.23 2.19
C LYS A 382 -16.49 25.90 2.96
N GLN A 383 -15.26 25.43 3.24
CA GLN A 383 -14.97 24.23 4.02
C GLN A 383 -15.27 24.37 5.53
N ARG A 384 -15.47 25.61 6.02
CA ARG A 384 -15.80 25.91 7.41
C ARG A 384 -17.23 26.41 7.58
N SER A 385 -18.05 26.34 6.54
CA SER A 385 -19.43 26.80 6.60
C SER A 385 -20.31 25.79 7.32
N SER A 386 -21.11 26.25 8.29
CA SER A 386 -22.18 25.43 8.87
C SER A 386 -23.25 25.07 7.84
N GLU A 387 -23.33 25.78 6.72
CA GLU A 387 -24.24 25.49 5.62
C GLU A 387 -23.72 24.38 4.71
N TRP A 388 -24.58 23.39 4.42
CA TRP A 388 -24.25 22.27 3.55
C TRP A 388 -23.83 22.70 2.13
N TYR A 389 -24.36 23.82 1.64
CA TYR A 389 -23.98 24.44 0.36
C TYR A 389 -22.49 24.80 0.33
N GLY A 390 -21.90 25.29 1.43
CA GLY A 390 -20.47 25.62 1.48
C GLY A 390 -19.61 24.40 1.21
N HIS A 391 -19.89 23.27 1.86
CA HIS A 391 -19.17 22.02 1.64
C HIS A 391 -19.43 21.41 0.25
N MET A 392 -20.62 21.59 -0.32
CA MET A 392 -20.89 21.27 -1.73
C MET A 392 -20.00 22.11 -2.67
N PHE A 393 -19.95 23.43 -2.49
CA PHE A 393 -19.12 24.30 -3.33
C PHE A 393 -17.63 24.01 -3.16
N PHE A 394 -17.14 23.76 -1.95
CA PHE A 394 -15.75 23.35 -1.73
C PHE A 394 -15.43 22.01 -2.42
N SER A 395 -16.33 21.02 -2.35
CA SER A 395 -16.18 19.75 -3.07
C SER A 395 -16.27 19.93 -4.60
N ASN A 396 -16.98 20.94 -5.10
CA ASN A 396 -16.96 21.34 -6.51
C ASN A 396 -15.66 22.02 -6.93
N ASP A 397 -15.13 22.93 -6.11
CA ASP A 397 -13.83 23.57 -6.37
C ASP A 397 -12.71 22.52 -6.44
N CYS A 398 -12.63 21.60 -5.45
CA CYS A 398 -11.71 20.46 -5.46
C CYS A 398 -11.88 19.51 -6.66
N MET A 399 -13.10 19.32 -7.16
CA MET A 399 -13.36 18.55 -8.38
C MET A 399 -12.93 19.32 -9.64
N GLY A 400 -13.01 20.65 -9.62
CA GLY A 400 -12.41 21.53 -10.62
C GLY A 400 -10.90 21.32 -10.68
N ASP A 401 -10.20 21.40 -9.54
CA ASP A 401 -8.77 21.15 -9.43
C ASP A 401 -8.34 19.82 -10.08
N ALA A 402 -9.02 18.73 -9.71
CA ALA A 402 -8.76 17.39 -10.19
C ALA A 402 -8.98 17.28 -11.72
N ARG A 403 -10.07 17.86 -12.22
CA ARG A 403 -10.40 17.89 -13.65
C ARG A 403 -9.44 18.73 -14.47
N THR A 404 -8.98 19.89 -13.99
CA THR A 404 -8.01 20.71 -14.73
C THR A 404 -6.68 19.99 -14.89
N ARG A 405 -6.20 19.27 -13.87
CA ARG A 405 -5.00 18.42 -14.01
C ARG A 405 -5.26 17.24 -14.95
N HIS A 406 -6.37 16.50 -14.78
CA HIS A 406 -6.72 15.40 -15.70
C HIS A 406 -6.80 15.87 -17.16
N GLN A 407 -7.40 17.04 -17.44
CA GLN A 407 -7.49 17.59 -18.80
C GLN A 407 -6.14 18.01 -19.36
N PHE A 408 -5.27 18.64 -18.57
CA PHE A 408 -3.89 18.94 -18.99
C PHE A 408 -3.15 17.66 -19.41
N PHE A 409 -3.24 16.63 -18.57
CA PHE A 409 -2.59 15.34 -18.82
C PHE A 409 -3.20 14.58 -19.98
N GLN A 410 -4.51 14.66 -20.19
CA GLN A 410 -5.15 14.12 -21.38
C GLN A 410 -4.63 14.81 -22.64
N ASN A 411 -4.65 16.14 -22.70
CA ASN A 411 -4.15 16.89 -23.86
C ASN A 411 -2.70 16.52 -24.20
N ALA A 412 -1.83 16.42 -23.18
CA ALA A 412 -0.43 16.06 -23.32
C ALA A 412 -0.16 14.58 -23.64
N THR A 413 -1.20 13.72 -23.68
CA THR A 413 -1.06 12.28 -23.96
C THR A 413 -1.90 11.81 -25.16
N ASP A 414 -2.96 12.52 -25.54
CA ASP A 414 -3.88 12.16 -26.63
C ASP A 414 -3.17 11.94 -28.00
N ALA A 415 -2.00 12.55 -28.24
CA ALA A 415 -1.20 12.37 -29.45
C ALA A 415 -0.18 11.20 -29.39
N ILE A 416 0.27 10.81 -28.19
CA ILE A 416 1.42 9.91 -27.97
C ILE A 416 1.04 8.55 -27.36
N ILE A 417 -0.22 8.39 -26.93
CA ILE A 417 -0.67 7.24 -26.14
C ILE A 417 -0.84 5.99 -27.01
N ASP A 418 -0.14 4.90 -26.65
CA ASP A 418 -0.16 3.62 -27.38
C ASP A 418 -1.44 2.79 -27.11
N TRP A 419 -2.43 3.37 -26.43
CA TRP A 419 -3.61 2.69 -25.92
C TRP A 419 -4.88 2.95 -26.75
N GLY A 420 -5.65 1.89 -27.03
CA GLY A 420 -6.96 1.99 -27.66
C GLY A 420 -8.08 2.32 -26.66
N TRP A 421 -9.13 3.02 -27.10
CA TRP A 421 -10.31 3.29 -26.27
C TRP A 421 -11.06 2.01 -25.88
N HIS A 422 -11.37 1.83 -24.60
CA HIS A 422 -12.04 0.64 -24.08
C HIS A 422 -13.58 0.69 -24.30
N LEU A 423 -14.01 0.61 -25.56
CA LEU A 423 -15.40 0.76 -26.03
C LEU A 423 -16.45 -0.13 -25.30
N PHE A 424 -16.01 -1.15 -24.57
CA PHE A 424 -16.85 -2.11 -23.84
C PHE A 424 -17.20 -1.69 -22.40
N VAL A 425 -16.60 -0.61 -21.87
CA VAL A 425 -17.08 0.04 -20.64
C VAL A 425 -18.38 0.78 -20.98
N LYS A 426 -19.51 0.26 -20.48
CA LYS A 426 -20.82 0.87 -20.75
C LYS A 426 -20.95 2.20 -20.01
N LYS A 427 -21.55 3.21 -20.65
CA LYS A 427 -21.84 4.53 -20.04
C LYS A 427 -22.62 4.44 -18.71
N THR A 428 -23.40 3.38 -18.52
CA THR A 428 -24.15 3.07 -17.28
C THR A 428 -23.34 2.34 -16.21
N SER A 429 -22.17 1.79 -16.53
CA SER A 429 -21.24 1.18 -15.55
C SER A 429 -20.01 2.05 -15.25
N ILE A 430 -19.88 3.23 -15.86
CA ILE A 430 -18.85 4.23 -15.51
C ILE A 430 -19.06 4.67 -14.06
N PRO A 431 -18.10 4.39 -13.14
CA PRO A 431 -18.20 4.78 -11.75
C PRO A 431 -18.31 6.30 -11.61
N ARG A 432 -19.30 6.74 -10.85
CA ARG A 432 -19.50 8.14 -10.49
C ARG A 432 -20.20 8.21 -9.15
N PHE A 433 -19.93 9.26 -8.40
CA PHE A 433 -20.60 9.52 -7.14
C PHE A 433 -20.72 11.01 -6.91
N TYR A 434 -21.80 11.42 -6.26
CA TYR A 434 -22.00 12.76 -5.75
C TYR A 434 -22.91 12.65 -4.53
N ARG A 435 -22.44 13.03 -3.34
CA ARG A 435 -23.25 13.05 -2.11
C ARG A 435 -22.69 14.02 -1.08
N SER A 436 -23.59 14.69 -0.36
CA SER A 436 -23.30 15.35 0.92
C SER A 436 -23.93 14.60 2.10
N TRP A 437 -23.33 14.72 3.28
CA TRP A 437 -23.86 14.19 4.54
C TRP A 437 -23.30 14.98 5.73
N THR A 438 -23.99 14.91 6.87
CA THR A 438 -23.51 15.52 8.13
C THR A 438 -22.64 14.53 8.91
N THR A 439 -21.59 15.07 9.54
CA THR A 439 -20.74 14.44 10.56
C THR A 439 -20.72 15.33 11.82
N PRO A 440 -20.28 14.84 13.00
CA PRO A 440 -20.18 15.70 14.20
C PRO A 440 -19.30 16.94 14.01
N GLU A 441 -18.30 16.85 13.13
CA GLU A 441 -17.39 17.94 12.74
C GLU A 441 -18.00 18.94 11.73
N GLY A 442 -19.25 18.74 11.30
CA GLY A 442 -19.94 19.57 10.31
C GLY A 442 -20.40 18.79 9.07
N PRO A 443 -20.91 19.48 8.03
CA PRO A 443 -21.22 18.87 6.74
C PRO A 443 -19.96 18.32 6.06
N ARG A 444 -20.13 17.32 5.18
CA ARG A 444 -19.10 16.83 4.26
C ARG A 444 -19.71 16.60 2.89
N GLY A 445 -18.92 16.81 1.84
CA GLY A 445 -19.27 16.53 0.45
C GLY A 445 -18.19 15.68 -0.20
N HIS A 446 -18.59 14.67 -0.97
CA HIS A 446 -17.68 13.86 -1.77
C HIS A 446 -18.30 13.63 -3.15
N GLN A 447 -17.48 13.82 -4.18
CA GLN A 447 -17.77 13.41 -5.54
C GLN A 447 -16.56 12.84 -6.24
N PHE A 448 -16.81 11.89 -7.14
CA PHE A 448 -15.81 11.36 -8.05
C PHE A 448 -16.45 10.98 -9.38
N GLN A 449 -15.63 10.92 -10.42
CA GLN A 449 -16.03 10.46 -11.75
C GLN A 449 -14.86 9.77 -12.44
N SER A 450 -15.03 8.52 -12.84
CA SER A 450 -14.14 7.89 -13.82
C SER A 450 -14.41 8.47 -15.21
N ILE A 451 -13.35 8.81 -15.95
CA ILE A 451 -13.46 9.56 -17.22
C ILE A 451 -12.98 8.70 -18.39
N ASN A 452 -11.68 8.46 -18.50
CA ASN A 452 -11.10 7.74 -19.65
C ASN A 452 -10.90 6.26 -19.30
N PHE A 453 -11.08 5.41 -20.31
CA PHE A 453 -10.95 3.95 -20.18
C PHE A 453 -10.27 3.42 -21.44
N PHE A 454 -9.24 2.62 -21.26
CA PHE A 454 -8.29 2.21 -22.28
C PHE A 454 -7.99 0.71 -22.21
N ILE A 455 -7.61 0.12 -23.34
CA ILE A 455 -7.28 -1.30 -23.53
C ILE A 455 -6.13 -1.41 -24.53
N TRP A 456 -5.27 -2.43 -24.39
CA TRP A 456 -4.16 -2.59 -25.33
C TRP A 456 -4.68 -2.95 -26.74
N PRO A 457 -4.37 -2.16 -27.79
CA PRO A 457 -4.96 -2.32 -29.11
C PRO A 457 -4.27 -3.44 -29.89
N ARG A 458 -4.98 -4.04 -30.86
CA ARG A 458 -4.43 -5.06 -31.75
C ARG A 458 -3.61 -4.42 -32.88
N GLY A 459 -2.47 -3.84 -32.52
CA GLY A 459 -1.63 -3.04 -33.42
C GLY A 459 -2.22 -1.66 -33.72
N ASP A 460 -1.45 -0.85 -34.41
CA ASP A 460 -1.50 0.63 -34.40
C ASP A 460 -2.86 1.26 -34.76
N LYS A 461 -3.78 0.54 -35.41
CA LYS A 461 -5.02 1.10 -36.00
C LYS A 461 -6.27 0.21 -35.88
N ASP A 462 -6.24 -0.86 -35.08
CA ASP A 462 -7.43 -1.71 -34.87
C ASP A 462 -8.12 -1.41 -33.52
N TRP A 463 -9.40 -1.02 -33.57
CA TRP A 463 -10.26 -0.79 -32.40
C TRP A 463 -10.63 -2.06 -31.63
N ARG A 464 -10.07 -3.21 -32.01
CA ARG A 464 -10.20 -4.50 -31.32
C ARG A 464 -9.07 -4.69 -30.30
N TYR A 465 -9.42 -5.33 -29.19
CA TYR A 465 -8.48 -5.74 -28.15
C TYR A 465 -7.40 -6.68 -28.72
N ASN A 466 -6.18 -6.56 -28.21
CA ASN A 466 -5.14 -7.55 -28.45
C ASN A 466 -5.39 -8.81 -27.59
N PRO A 467 -5.63 -10.01 -28.15
CA PRO A 467 -5.94 -11.20 -27.34
C PRO A 467 -4.79 -11.66 -26.45
N GLU A 468 -3.54 -11.29 -26.77
CA GLU A 468 -2.34 -11.69 -26.02
C GLU A 468 -2.03 -10.76 -24.84
N VAL A 469 -2.75 -9.64 -24.71
CA VAL A 469 -2.43 -8.57 -23.74
C VAL A 469 -3.71 -8.16 -22.97
N PRO A 470 -4.01 -8.81 -21.83
CA PRO A 470 -5.25 -8.64 -21.06
C PRO A 470 -5.22 -7.40 -20.14
N HIS A 471 -4.50 -6.36 -20.56
CA HIS A 471 -4.24 -5.17 -19.75
C HIS A 471 -5.20 -4.04 -20.11
N ALA A 472 -5.62 -3.29 -19.10
CA ALA A 472 -6.45 -2.10 -19.26
C ALA A 472 -5.94 -0.94 -18.40
N LEU A 473 -6.18 0.30 -18.84
CA LEU A 473 -5.83 1.52 -18.12
C LEU A 473 -7.08 2.40 -17.98
N GLY A 474 -7.19 3.20 -16.93
CA GLY A 474 -8.27 4.19 -16.83
C GLY A 474 -7.97 5.32 -15.87
N THR A 475 -8.72 6.42 -16.00
CA THR A 475 -8.56 7.62 -15.17
C THR A 475 -9.81 7.92 -14.34
N THR A 476 -9.61 8.46 -13.14
CA THR A 476 -10.70 9.01 -12.32
C THR A 476 -10.29 10.34 -11.68
N VAL A 477 -11.25 11.25 -11.58
CA VAL A 477 -11.14 12.48 -10.78
C VAL A 477 -11.91 12.31 -9.47
N ASP A 478 -11.38 12.82 -8.37
CA ASP A 478 -12.01 12.79 -7.04
C ASP A 478 -11.82 14.14 -6.33
N SER A 479 -12.87 14.64 -5.67
CA SER A 479 -12.81 15.85 -4.85
C SER A 479 -11.99 15.69 -3.55
N CYS A 480 -11.71 14.45 -3.15
CA CYS A 480 -10.91 14.09 -2.00
C CYS A 480 -9.50 13.62 -2.44
N TYR A 481 -8.55 13.70 -1.52
CA TYR A 481 -7.25 13.05 -1.61
C TYR A 481 -7.08 12.09 -0.42
N PRO A 482 -6.33 10.98 -0.54
CA PRO A 482 -6.22 9.96 0.49
C PRO A 482 -5.18 10.37 1.55
N ALA A 483 -5.51 11.39 2.34
CA ALA A 483 -4.65 11.93 3.40
C ALA A 483 -4.23 10.86 4.41
N ASP A 484 -5.17 10.00 4.80
CA ASP A 484 -5.04 9.00 5.87
C ASP A 484 -4.36 7.70 5.39
N GLY A 485 -3.50 7.78 4.36
CA GLY A 485 -2.74 6.67 3.77
C GLY A 485 -3.56 5.59 3.02
N GLY A 486 -4.87 5.49 3.26
CA GLY A 486 -5.78 4.48 2.69
C GLY A 486 -6.04 4.60 1.17
N ILE A 487 -7.01 3.82 0.69
CA ILE A 487 -7.35 3.72 -0.74
C ILE A 487 -8.68 4.42 -1.01
N LEU A 488 -8.76 5.25 -2.05
CA LEU A 488 -10.01 5.93 -2.39
C LEU A 488 -11.03 4.95 -2.96
N ARG A 489 -12.30 5.17 -2.59
CA ARG A 489 -13.44 4.42 -3.13
C ARG A 489 -13.54 4.56 -4.65
N SER A 490 -13.09 5.68 -5.21
CA SER A 490 -13.03 5.96 -6.65
C SER A 490 -12.00 5.08 -7.39
N GLU A 491 -10.80 4.91 -6.82
CA GLU A 491 -9.74 4.04 -7.37
C GLU A 491 -10.19 2.58 -7.42
N LEU A 492 -10.76 2.08 -6.31
CA LEU A 492 -11.27 0.71 -6.23
C LEU A 492 -12.40 0.46 -7.23
N LEU A 493 -13.36 1.38 -7.34
CA LEU A 493 -14.48 1.23 -8.27
C LEU A 493 -14.05 1.37 -9.74
N LEU A 494 -13.05 2.19 -10.04
CA LEU A 494 -12.40 2.25 -11.36
C LEU A 494 -11.74 0.91 -11.71
N ALA A 495 -10.89 0.38 -10.82
CA ALA A 495 -10.21 -0.90 -11.02
C ALA A 495 -11.22 -2.05 -11.22
N ILE A 496 -12.26 -2.14 -10.39
CA ILE A 496 -13.33 -3.14 -10.53
C ILE A 496 -14.11 -2.95 -11.83
N CYS A 497 -14.34 -1.71 -12.29
CA CYS A 497 -15.02 -1.47 -13.56
C CYS A 497 -14.18 -1.95 -14.76
N LEU A 498 -12.88 -1.66 -14.77
CA LEU A 498 -11.94 -2.16 -15.79
C LEU A 498 -11.87 -3.69 -15.78
N LEU A 499 -11.64 -4.31 -14.62
CA LEU A 499 -11.59 -5.77 -14.45
C LEU A 499 -12.88 -6.44 -14.96
N LYS A 500 -14.04 -5.92 -14.54
CA LYS A 500 -15.34 -6.43 -15.01
C LYS A 500 -15.55 -6.21 -16.49
N ALA A 501 -14.99 -5.16 -17.10
CA ALA A 501 -15.11 -4.91 -18.54
C ALA A 501 -14.22 -5.85 -19.37
N GLN A 502 -13.01 -6.16 -18.90
CA GLN A 502 -12.12 -7.17 -19.48
C GLN A 502 -12.78 -8.56 -19.52
N ILE A 503 -13.22 -9.07 -18.36
CA ILE A 503 -13.74 -10.44 -18.26
C ILE A 503 -15.23 -10.58 -18.66
N ARG A 504 -15.91 -9.48 -19.03
CA ARG A 504 -17.34 -9.46 -19.39
C ARG A 504 -17.69 -10.42 -20.53
N GLN A 505 -16.72 -10.64 -21.43
CA GLN A 505 -16.84 -11.55 -22.56
C GLN A 505 -16.01 -12.80 -22.25
N PRO A 506 -16.60 -13.92 -21.78
CA PRO A 506 -15.83 -15.07 -21.29
C PRO A 506 -14.97 -15.79 -22.35
N LYS A 507 -15.07 -15.37 -23.62
CA LYS A 507 -14.23 -15.83 -24.74
C LYS A 507 -12.94 -15.02 -24.93
N TRP A 508 -12.83 -13.85 -24.30
CA TRP A 508 -11.62 -13.03 -24.34
C TRP A 508 -10.69 -13.50 -23.22
N PHE A 509 -9.38 -13.41 -23.47
CA PHE A 509 -8.35 -13.69 -22.47
C PHE A 509 -8.58 -15.05 -21.76
N GLN A 510 -8.96 -16.07 -22.54
CA GLN A 510 -9.22 -17.43 -22.03
C GLN A 510 -7.91 -18.08 -21.56
N ASP A 511 -6.85 -17.88 -22.34
CA ASP A 511 -5.50 -18.42 -22.12
C ASP A 511 -4.73 -17.61 -21.05
N HIS A 512 -5.36 -16.57 -20.50
CA HIS A 512 -4.82 -15.73 -19.43
C HIS A 512 -5.53 -16.05 -18.11
N GLU A 513 -4.76 -16.20 -17.03
CA GLU A 513 -5.28 -16.27 -15.67
C GLU A 513 -5.72 -14.87 -15.19
N LEU A 514 -4.84 -13.87 -15.41
CA LEU A 514 -5.02 -12.51 -14.90
C LEU A 514 -5.45 -11.54 -16.01
N CYS A 515 -6.13 -10.47 -15.62
CA CYS A 515 -6.39 -9.29 -16.46
C CYS A 515 -5.94 -8.05 -15.66
N PRO A 516 -4.65 -7.65 -15.71
CA PRO A 516 -4.16 -6.54 -14.90
C PRO A 516 -4.77 -5.20 -15.34
N VAL A 517 -5.02 -4.31 -14.39
CA VAL A 517 -5.54 -2.98 -14.67
C VAL A 517 -4.74 -1.89 -13.96
N LEU A 518 -4.55 -0.76 -14.62
CA LEU A 518 -3.90 0.43 -14.07
C LEU A 518 -4.95 1.53 -13.86
N ALA A 519 -5.24 1.85 -12.61
CA ALA A 519 -6.15 2.94 -12.24
C ALA A 519 -5.33 4.18 -11.85
N ILE A 520 -5.51 5.28 -12.58
CA ILE A 520 -4.83 6.55 -12.32
C ILE A 520 -5.83 7.56 -11.77
N SER A 521 -5.61 8.01 -10.54
CA SER A 521 -6.48 8.93 -9.82
C SER A 521 -5.89 10.34 -9.79
N PHE A 522 -6.75 11.33 -10.03
CA PHE A 522 -6.48 12.76 -9.89
C PHE A 522 -7.33 13.31 -8.75
N HIS A 523 -6.70 14.00 -7.81
CA HIS A 523 -7.33 14.44 -6.57
C HIS A 523 -7.44 15.97 -6.50
N GLY A 524 -8.42 16.45 -5.73
CA GLY A 524 -8.51 17.86 -5.33
C GLY A 524 -7.21 18.36 -4.69
N ARG A 525 -6.87 19.63 -4.93
CA ARG A 525 -5.58 20.26 -4.59
C ARG A 525 -4.33 19.63 -5.23
N PHE A 526 -4.48 19.00 -6.40
CA PHE A 526 -3.37 18.57 -7.25
C PHE A 526 -2.44 17.54 -6.60
N SER A 527 -3.00 16.42 -6.16
CA SER A 527 -2.22 15.18 -6.09
C SER A 527 -2.77 14.14 -7.05
N ALA A 528 -1.96 13.12 -7.34
CA ALA A 528 -2.40 11.96 -8.10
C ALA A 528 -1.83 10.67 -7.50
N ARG A 529 -2.37 9.53 -7.91
CA ARG A 529 -1.83 8.21 -7.57
C ARG A 529 -1.98 7.25 -8.74
N VAL A 530 -1.04 6.31 -8.84
CA VAL A 530 -1.10 5.18 -9.76
C VAL A 530 -1.40 3.94 -8.94
N VAL A 531 -2.39 3.15 -9.35
CA VAL A 531 -2.78 1.92 -8.65
C VAL A 531 -2.81 0.77 -9.65
N GLN A 532 -1.85 -0.15 -9.53
CA GLN A 532 -1.94 -1.45 -10.22
C GLN A 532 -2.94 -2.33 -9.46
N ALA A 533 -3.84 -2.99 -10.18
CA ALA A 533 -4.81 -3.90 -9.58
C ALA A 533 -5.04 -5.15 -10.45
N TYR A 534 -5.39 -6.26 -9.82
CA TYR A 534 -5.77 -7.50 -10.49
C TYR A 534 -6.71 -8.33 -9.60
N TYR A 535 -7.39 -9.31 -10.18
CA TYR A 535 -8.27 -10.22 -9.45
C TYR A 535 -7.70 -11.65 -9.46
N GLN A 536 -7.49 -12.23 -8.28
CA GLN A 536 -6.94 -13.58 -8.13
C GLN A 536 -7.47 -14.23 -6.84
N ASN A 537 -7.63 -15.55 -6.82
CA ASN A 537 -7.95 -16.34 -5.61
C ASN A 537 -9.12 -15.79 -4.77
N GLY A 538 -10.18 -15.33 -5.44
CA GLY A 538 -11.38 -14.80 -4.80
C GLY A 538 -11.30 -13.33 -4.35
N ARG A 539 -10.18 -12.64 -4.56
CA ARG A 539 -9.88 -11.32 -4.00
C ARG A 539 -9.39 -10.31 -5.04
N LEU A 540 -9.67 -9.04 -4.79
CA LEU A 540 -9.09 -7.92 -5.52
C LEU A 540 -7.74 -7.55 -4.89
N VAL A 541 -6.64 -7.75 -5.60
CA VAL A 541 -5.31 -7.28 -5.17
C VAL A 541 -5.08 -5.87 -5.72
N VAL A 542 -4.60 -4.96 -4.88
CA VAL A 542 -4.27 -3.57 -5.23
C VAL A 542 -2.90 -3.18 -4.69
N ARG A 543 -2.11 -2.55 -5.55
CA ARG A 543 -0.80 -1.98 -5.25
C ARG A 543 -0.87 -0.47 -5.55
N PRO A 544 -1.13 0.37 -4.54
CA PRO A 544 -1.09 1.82 -4.69
C PRO A 544 0.36 2.32 -4.63
N SER A 545 0.67 3.31 -5.48
CA SER A 545 1.93 4.06 -5.42
C SER A 545 1.95 5.06 -4.27
N ARG A 546 3.10 5.72 -4.07
CA ARG A 546 3.15 7.00 -3.36
C ARG A 546 2.21 8.03 -4.01
N LEU A 547 1.89 9.10 -3.27
CA LEU A 547 1.23 10.26 -3.86
C LEU A 547 2.22 11.06 -4.71
N LEU A 548 1.75 11.49 -5.88
CA LEU A 548 2.43 12.40 -6.80
C LEU A 548 1.97 13.84 -6.54
N ASN A 549 2.91 14.77 -6.41
CA ASN A 549 2.65 16.18 -6.16
C ASN A 549 2.55 16.97 -7.47
N LEU A 550 1.32 17.31 -7.84
CA LEU A 550 0.98 18.15 -8.99
C LEU A 550 0.72 19.62 -8.58
N HIS A 551 0.95 19.98 -7.31
CA HIS A 551 0.80 21.35 -6.78
C HIS A 551 2.11 22.14 -6.96
N THR A 552 2.59 22.20 -8.20
CA THR A 552 3.86 22.86 -8.57
C THR A 552 3.64 23.99 -9.58
N PRO A 553 4.38 25.11 -9.49
CA PRO A 553 4.28 26.21 -10.46
C PRO A 553 4.92 25.88 -11.82
N THR A 554 5.65 24.78 -11.90
CA THR A 554 6.41 24.32 -13.06
C THR A 554 6.26 22.80 -13.26
N MET A 555 6.69 22.30 -14.41
CA MET A 555 6.85 20.87 -14.70
C MET A 555 7.85 20.23 -13.71
N SER A 556 7.34 19.57 -12.67
CA SER A 556 8.14 18.82 -11.71
C SER A 556 8.44 17.40 -12.20
N PRO A 557 9.38 16.67 -11.56
CA PRO A 557 9.58 15.24 -11.83
C PRO A 557 8.27 14.44 -11.73
N ASP A 558 7.46 14.68 -10.69
CA ASP A 558 6.16 14.02 -10.50
C ASP A 558 5.16 14.27 -11.66
N VAL A 559 5.22 15.44 -12.30
CA VAL A 559 4.39 15.74 -13.47
C VAL A 559 4.86 14.93 -14.69
N ARG A 560 6.16 14.92 -14.97
CA ARG A 560 6.76 14.14 -16.06
C ARG A 560 6.54 12.64 -15.85
N LEU A 561 6.68 12.17 -14.61
CA LEU A 561 6.49 10.78 -14.21
C LEU A 561 5.04 10.33 -14.43
N LEU A 562 4.06 11.15 -14.04
CA LEU A 562 2.65 10.83 -14.29
C LEU A 562 2.31 10.77 -15.80
N ALA A 563 2.91 11.62 -16.63
CA ALA A 563 2.75 11.55 -18.08
C ALA A 563 3.31 10.22 -18.65
N ARG A 564 4.46 9.75 -18.16
CA ARG A 564 4.98 8.41 -18.51
C ARG A 564 4.05 7.28 -18.06
N TRP A 565 3.44 7.38 -16.88
CA TRP A 565 2.52 6.35 -16.37
C TRP A 565 1.13 6.35 -17.04
N LEU A 566 0.69 7.46 -17.63
CA LEU A 566 -0.49 7.50 -18.50
C LEU A 566 -0.25 6.76 -19.84
N ASN A 567 1.00 6.75 -20.31
CA ASN A 567 1.43 5.92 -21.45
C ASN A 567 2.19 4.66 -21.00
N ALA A 568 1.78 4.06 -19.87
CA ALA A 568 2.41 2.86 -19.32
C ALA A 568 2.37 1.69 -20.31
N ARG A 569 3.43 0.88 -20.33
CA ARG A 569 3.55 -0.30 -21.20
C ARG A 569 3.17 -1.58 -20.43
N PRO A 570 2.37 -2.48 -21.01
CA PRO A 570 2.01 -3.74 -20.37
C PRO A 570 3.22 -4.71 -20.34
N ILE A 571 3.45 -5.33 -19.20
CA ILE A 571 4.45 -6.39 -18.99
C ILE A 571 3.88 -7.53 -18.11
N GLY A 572 4.74 -8.48 -17.74
CA GLY A 572 4.44 -9.57 -16.80
C GLY A 572 3.69 -10.74 -17.45
N ASN A 573 3.99 -11.97 -17.04
CA ASN A 573 3.21 -13.12 -17.50
C ASN A 573 1.82 -13.06 -16.86
N THR A 574 0.79 -13.07 -17.71
CA THR A 574 -0.63 -13.07 -17.32
C THR A 574 -1.33 -14.39 -17.68
N ARG A 575 -0.63 -15.30 -18.37
CA ARG A 575 -1.03 -16.68 -18.59
C ARG A 575 -0.71 -17.52 -17.35
N GLN A 576 -1.38 -18.65 -17.23
CA GLN A 576 -0.99 -19.66 -16.24
C GLN A 576 0.46 -20.07 -16.53
N ALA A 577 1.28 -20.27 -15.50
CA ALA A 577 2.54 -20.96 -15.69
C ALA A 577 2.22 -22.42 -16.04
N ASP A 578 2.60 -22.85 -17.24
CA ASP A 578 2.42 -24.25 -17.65
C ASP A 578 3.11 -25.16 -16.62
N ALA A 579 2.38 -26.18 -16.17
CA ALA A 579 2.82 -27.04 -15.08
C ALA A 579 3.93 -27.97 -15.57
N GLU A 580 5.18 -27.52 -15.38
CA GLU A 580 6.42 -28.22 -15.70
C GLU A 580 6.41 -28.80 -17.13
N THR A 581 6.68 -27.96 -18.13
CA THR A 581 7.42 -28.45 -19.30
C THR A 581 8.69 -29.11 -18.74
N PRO A 582 8.89 -30.44 -18.88
CA PRO A 582 10.10 -31.06 -18.37
C PRO A 582 11.29 -30.39 -19.06
N ALA A 583 12.34 -30.07 -18.32
CA ALA A 583 13.54 -29.49 -18.91
C ALA A 583 14.03 -30.42 -20.03
N GLU A 584 13.98 -29.96 -21.28
CA GLU A 584 14.52 -30.73 -22.39
C GLU A 584 16.03 -30.83 -22.19
N ASP A 585 16.50 -32.08 -22.17
CA ASP A 585 17.82 -32.47 -21.71
C ASP A 585 18.89 -31.91 -22.67
N GLU A 586 19.69 -30.92 -22.26
CA GLU A 586 20.81 -30.38 -23.06
C GLU A 586 21.98 -31.38 -23.11
N GLY A 587 21.71 -32.52 -23.75
CA GLY A 587 22.59 -33.67 -23.93
C GLY A 587 22.71 -34.09 -25.41
N GLY A 588 22.68 -33.12 -26.33
CA GLY A 588 22.54 -33.34 -27.78
C GLY A 588 23.70 -32.88 -28.66
N LEU A 589 24.89 -33.50 -28.53
CA LEU A 589 25.95 -33.32 -29.54
C LEU A 589 25.53 -33.94 -30.89
N VAL A 590 25.31 -33.12 -31.92
CA VAL A 590 25.49 -33.54 -33.33
C VAL A 590 26.21 -32.46 -34.12
N CYS A 591 27.24 -32.92 -34.83
CA CYS A 591 28.13 -32.23 -35.76
C CYS A 591 27.45 -31.22 -36.72
N GLY A 592 28.12 -30.10 -36.98
CA GLY A 592 27.86 -29.28 -38.17
C GLY A 592 28.62 -29.80 -39.40
N LEU A 593 28.15 -29.44 -40.60
CA LEU A 593 28.87 -29.51 -41.87
C LEU A 593 28.52 -28.29 -42.75
N ASP A 594 29.57 -27.52 -43.04
CA ASP A 594 29.94 -26.83 -44.28
C ASP A 594 29.02 -25.77 -44.96
N ASP A 595 29.69 -24.71 -45.43
CA ASP A 595 29.15 -23.58 -46.20
C ASP A 595 28.89 -23.91 -47.69
N ALA A 596 27.93 -23.20 -48.31
CA ALA A 596 27.93 -22.91 -49.75
C ALA A 596 27.05 -21.68 -50.12
N ASP A 597 27.32 -21.13 -51.30
CA ASP A 597 26.42 -20.30 -52.12
C ASP A 597 25.95 -18.92 -51.61
N GLN A 598 26.91 -17.97 -51.55
CA GLN A 598 26.69 -16.62 -52.07
C GLN A 598 27.84 -16.18 -52.99
N LEU A 599 27.59 -16.08 -54.31
CA LEU A 599 28.02 -14.97 -55.21
C LEU A 599 27.91 -15.32 -56.71
N HIS A 600 27.01 -14.61 -57.40
CA HIS A 600 27.23 -13.95 -58.70
C HIS A 600 26.06 -12.95 -58.86
N GLU A 601 26.30 -11.64 -58.75
CA GLU A 601 26.67 -10.76 -59.85
C GLU A 601 25.59 -10.55 -60.93
N THR A 602 25.11 -9.31 -61.04
CA THR A 602 24.85 -8.66 -62.33
C THR A 602 25.07 -7.16 -62.17
N ILE A 603 25.86 -6.56 -63.05
CA ILE A 603 26.31 -5.15 -62.96
C ILE A 603 25.47 -4.26 -63.89
N THR A 604 25.02 -3.10 -63.42
CA THR A 604 24.60 -1.97 -64.28
C THR A 604 24.78 -0.65 -63.49
N LEU A 605 25.91 0.05 -63.57
CA LEU A 605 26.39 1.00 -64.61
C LEU A 605 26.00 2.48 -64.37
N LYS A 606 26.97 3.39 -64.67
CA LYS A 606 26.89 4.87 -64.74
C LYS A 606 26.90 5.61 -63.39
N ILE A 607 27.70 6.68 -63.21
CA ILE A 607 28.72 7.35 -64.05
C ILE A 607 30.01 7.48 -63.24
#